data_AF-A0A6B4ZWG4-F1
#
_entry.id   AF-A0A6B4ZWG4-F1
#
_cell.length_a   1.000
_cell.length_b   1.000
_cell.length_c   1.000
_cell.angle_alpha   90.00
_cell.angle_beta   90.00
_cell.angle_gamma   90.00
#
_symmetry.space_group_name_H-M   'P 1'
#
loop_
_entity.id
_entity.type
_entity.pdbx_description
1 polymer ?
#
loop_
_entity_poly.entity_id
_entity_poly.type
_entity_poly.pdbx_seq_one_letter_code
_entity_poly.pdbx_strand_id
1 'polypeptide(L)'
;MEFYQELLPLIKNAYEEKQGILGYRQMTIKLNREHEFHVNSKRIYRLMSILNLKSVCRKKKKNYKKTTPQVTAENTLNRNFNSDKFGEKWLTDMTQSMSRVSRCIDNGPMEAFWGMLKSEMYYLRKFNSYSELESVITDYINYYNNQRYQKRLKCMTPLEYREYLKSVA
;
A
#
# COMPACT_ATOMS: atom_id res chain seq x y z
N MET A 1 -7.36 33.64 10.10
CA MET A 1 -8.49 32.70 10.36
C MET A 1 -8.93 32.00 9.07
N GLU A 2 -8.92 32.70 7.93
CA GLU A 2 -9.32 32.19 6.61
C GLU A 2 -8.61 30.90 6.18
N PHE A 3 -7.28 30.80 6.32
CA PHE A 3 -6.55 29.57 5.97
C PHE A 3 -7.03 28.31 6.71
N TYR A 4 -7.53 28.44 7.95
CA TYR A 4 -8.08 27.30 8.69
C TYR A 4 -9.50 26.95 8.24
N GLN A 5 -10.28 27.95 7.84
CA GLN A 5 -11.61 27.75 7.27
C GLN A 5 -11.54 27.01 5.93
N GLU A 6 -10.46 27.19 5.17
CA GLU A 6 -10.18 26.44 3.94
C GLU A 6 -9.65 25.03 4.23
N LEU A 7 -8.70 24.89 5.15
CA LEU A 7 -8.00 23.62 5.38
C LEU A 7 -8.86 22.56 6.08
N LEU A 8 -9.76 22.96 6.98
CA LEU A 8 -10.60 22.02 7.74
C LEU A 8 -11.56 21.20 6.84
N PRO A 9 -12.33 21.82 5.91
CA PRO A 9 -13.11 21.08 4.93
C PRO A 9 -12.28 20.11 4.10
N LEU A 10 -11.09 20.54 3.63
CA LEU A 10 -10.22 19.68 2.83
C LEU A 10 -9.74 18.44 3.60
N ILE A 11 -9.39 18.60 4.89
CA ILE A 11 -9.04 17.47 5.76
C ILE A 11 -10.23 16.50 5.89
N LYS A 12 -11.45 17.01 6.09
CA LYS A 12 -12.65 16.17 6.22
C LYS A 12 -12.95 15.43 4.93
N ASN A 13 -12.97 16.13 3.80
CA ASN A 13 -13.27 15.56 2.48
C ASN A 13 -12.25 14.48 2.12
N ALA A 14 -10.95 14.74 2.28
CA ALA A 14 -9.91 13.75 2.00
C ALA A 14 -9.96 12.55 2.97
N TYR A 15 -10.44 12.74 4.19
CA TYR A 15 -10.64 11.67 5.15
C TYR A 15 -11.82 10.79 4.74
N GLU A 16 -12.96 11.39 4.39
CA GLU A 16 -14.17 10.70 3.94
C GLU A 16 -13.96 9.98 2.61
N GLU A 17 -13.29 10.63 1.64
CA GLU A 17 -12.91 10.06 0.34
C GLU A 17 -12.22 8.70 0.47
N LYS A 18 -11.36 8.55 1.50
CA LYS A 18 -10.62 7.32 1.78
C LYS A 18 -11.12 6.59 3.02
N GLN A 19 -12.37 6.82 3.44
CA GLN A 19 -13.03 6.11 4.54
C GLN A 19 -12.19 6.06 5.83
N GLY A 20 -11.45 7.14 6.09
CA GLY A 20 -10.60 7.29 7.27
C GLY A 20 -9.28 6.52 7.26
N ILE A 21 -8.86 5.99 6.10
CA ILE A 21 -7.56 5.32 5.96
C ILE A 21 -6.40 6.29 6.23
N LEU A 22 -6.48 7.51 5.68
CA LEU A 22 -5.39 8.47 5.74
C LEU A 22 -5.18 9.03 7.15
N GLY A 23 -4.03 8.72 7.75
CA GLY A 23 -3.54 9.39 8.94
C GLY A 23 -2.91 10.76 8.64
N TYR A 24 -2.63 11.55 9.68
CA TYR A 24 -2.14 12.93 9.53
C TYR A 24 -0.91 13.07 8.62
N ARG A 25 0.00 12.08 8.60
CA ARG A 25 1.19 12.11 7.73
C ARG A 25 0.82 12.01 6.26
N GLN A 26 -0.06 11.07 5.90
CA GLN A 26 -0.52 10.91 4.53
C GLN A 26 -1.43 12.05 4.11
N MET A 27 -2.30 12.50 5.03
CA MET A 27 -3.12 13.70 4.84
C MET A 27 -2.27 14.93 4.51
N THR A 28 -1.15 15.13 5.22
CA THR A 28 -0.23 16.23 4.95
C THR A 28 0.34 16.16 3.52
N ILE A 29 0.75 14.97 3.07
CA ILE A 29 1.32 14.79 1.73
C ILE A 29 0.27 15.08 0.67
N LYS A 30 -0.93 14.51 0.81
CA LYS A 30 -2.05 14.71 -0.11
C LYS A 30 -2.39 16.19 -0.24
N LEU A 31 -2.66 16.86 0.88
CA LEU A 31 -3.08 18.26 0.87
C LEU A 31 -2.01 19.21 0.33
N ASN A 32 -0.75 19.01 0.72
CA ASN A 32 0.35 19.84 0.20
C ASN A 32 0.56 19.64 -1.30
N ARG A 33 0.32 18.43 -1.83
CA ARG A 33 0.52 18.11 -3.24
C ARG A 33 -0.65 18.57 -4.11
N GLU A 34 -1.89 18.38 -3.65
CA GLU A 34 -3.09 18.66 -4.44
C GLU A 34 -3.52 20.13 -4.40
N HIS A 35 -3.11 20.87 -3.36
CA HIS A 35 -3.47 22.29 -3.17
C HIS A 35 -2.24 23.20 -3.07
N GLU A 36 -1.05 22.70 -3.42
CA GLU A 36 0.23 23.44 -3.38
C GLU A 36 0.56 24.07 -2.01
N PHE A 37 0.01 23.49 -0.95
CA PHE A 37 0.27 23.98 0.40
C PHE A 37 1.63 23.53 0.94
N HIS A 38 2.10 24.28 1.94
CA HIS A 38 3.32 23.97 2.68
C HIS A 38 3.01 23.78 4.18
N VAL A 39 2.02 22.93 4.47
CA VAL A 39 1.58 22.71 5.85
C VAL A 39 2.48 21.71 6.57
N ASN A 40 2.84 22.04 7.81
CA ASN A 40 3.56 21.12 8.69
C ASN A 40 2.66 19.98 9.18
N SER A 41 3.18 18.76 9.22
CA SER A 41 2.41 17.58 9.66
C SER A 41 1.86 17.69 11.09
N LYS A 42 2.55 18.41 11.99
CA LYS A 42 2.05 18.66 13.36
C LYS A 42 0.80 19.53 13.37
N ARG A 43 0.65 20.44 12.40
CA ARG A 43 -0.56 21.26 12.25
C ARG A 43 -1.73 20.38 11.80
N ILE A 44 -1.54 19.55 10.77
CA ILE A 44 -2.57 18.59 10.32
C ILE A 44 -2.96 17.66 11.47
N TYR A 45 -2.00 17.15 12.24
CA TYR A 45 -2.27 16.33 13.42
C TYR A 45 -3.18 17.05 14.45
N ARG A 46 -2.89 18.32 14.77
CA ARG A 46 -3.71 19.11 15.71
C ARG A 46 -5.12 19.33 15.16
N LEU A 47 -5.25 19.69 13.89
CA LEU A 47 -6.56 19.91 13.25
C LEU A 47 -7.39 18.62 13.20
N MET A 48 -6.80 17.50 12.78
CA MET A 48 -7.47 16.19 12.84
C MET A 48 -7.90 15.84 14.27
N SER A 49 -7.07 16.17 15.27
CA SER A 49 -7.41 15.92 16.69
C SER A 49 -8.60 16.76 17.15
N ILE A 50 -8.67 18.05 16.77
CA ILE A 50 -9.80 18.94 17.05
C ILE A 50 -11.08 18.42 16.39
N LEU A 51 -10.96 17.89 15.16
CA LEU A 51 -12.07 17.26 14.44
C LEU A 51 -12.41 15.84 14.93
N ASN A 52 -11.70 15.33 15.95
CA ASN A 52 -11.81 13.95 16.44
C ASN A 52 -11.58 12.85 15.36
N LEU A 53 -10.81 13.16 14.32
CA LEU A 53 -10.48 12.24 13.24
C LEU A 53 -9.22 11.42 13.56
N LYS A 54 -9.29 10.09 13.45
CA LYS A 54 -8.18 9.17 13.68
C LYS A 54 -8.15 8.09 12.60
N SER A 55 -6.98 7.78 12.06
CA SER A 55 -6.85 6.73 11.04
C SER A 55 -7.41 5.38 11.53
N VAL A 56 -8.27 4.79 10.71
CA VAL A 56 -9.01 3.55 10.98
C VAL A 56 -8.09 2.32 10.95
N CYS A 57 -6.96 2.39 10.23
CA CYS A 57 -6.06 1.27 9.95
C CYS A 57 -5.21 0.79 11.15
N ARG A 58 -5.51 1.22 12.38
CA ARG A 58 -4.74 0.83 13.58
C ARG A 58 -5.11 -0.58 14.03
N LYS A 59 -4.18 -1.52 13.88
CA LYS A 59 -4.35 -2.91 14.33
C LYS A 59 -3.83 -3.13 15.76
N LYS A 60 -4.61 -3.82 16.59
CA LYS A 60 -4.11 -4.46 17.81
C LYS A 60 -3.25 -5.68 17.43
N LYS A 61 -1.99 -5.74 17.87
CA LYS A 61 -1.11 -6.90 17.60
C LYS A 61 -1.79 -8.18 18.10
N LYS A 62 -1.95 -9.17 17.22
CA LYS A 62 -2.47 -10.50 17.58
C LYS A 62 -1.28 -11.43 17.78
N ASN A 63 -1.31 -12.23 18.83
CA ASN A 63 -0.35 -13.31 19.00
C ASN A 63 -0.58 -14.35 17.90
N TYR A 64 0.47 -14.69 17.17
CA TYR A 64 0.39 -15.67 16.10
C TYR A 64 0.12 -17.05 16.72
N LYS A 65 -1.00 -17.67 16.34
CA LYS A 65 -1.27 -19.08 16.60
C LYS A 65 -0.97 -19.85 15.31
N LYS A 66 -0.08 -20.84 15.37
CA LYS A 66 0.18 -21.74 14.24
C LYS A 66 -1.09 -22.56 13.96
N THR A 67 -1.55 -22.54 12.71
CA THR A 67 -2.67 -23.36 12.22
C THR A 67 -2.30 -23.95 10.86
N THR A 68 -2.72 -25.19 10.59
CA THR A 68 -2.66 -25.79 9.26
C THR A 68 -3.71 -25.16 8.34
N PRO A 69 -3.36 -24.73 7.11
CA PRO A 69 -4.34 -24.19 6.16
C PRO A 69 -5.36 -25.25 5.76
N GLN A 70 -6.62 -24.86 5.58
CA GLN A 70 -7.68 -25.76 5.09
C GLN A 70 -7.51 -26.12 3.61
N VAL A 71 -6.97 -25.18 2.82
CA VAL A 71 -6.64 -25.37 1.41
C VAL A 71 -5.21 -24.89 1.22
N THR A 72 -4.33 -25.81 0.83
CA THR A 72 -2.98 -25.48 0.37
C THR A 72 -2.95 -25.82 -1.11
N ALA A 73 -2.73 -24.82 -1.97
CA ALA A 73 -2.52 -25.10 -3.39
C ALA A 73 -1.29 -26.01 -3.54
N GLU A 74 -1.34 -26.94 -4.50
CA GLU A 74 -0.25 -27.87 -4.72
C GLU A 74 1.02 -27.10 -5.12
N ASN A 75 2.12 -27.36 -4.41
CA ASN A 75 3.42 -26.78 -4.72
C ASN A 75 4.07 -27.58 -5.87
N THR A 76 3.47 -27.51 -7.05
CA THR A 76 3.80 -28.30 -8.24
C THR A 76 5.29 -28.19 -8.64
N LEU A 77 5.88 -27.00 -8.46
CA LEU A 77 7.29 -26.75 -8.80
C LEU A 77 8.25 -27.08 -7.66
N ASN A 78 7.83 -26.93 -6.39
CA ASN A 78 8.64 -27.18 -5.19
C ASN A 78 10.09 -26.67 -5.24
N ARG A 79 10.32 -25.49 -5.84
CA ARG A 79 11.65 -24.91 -6.11
C ARG A 79 12.58 -25.75 -6.99
N ASN A 80 12.07 -26.80 -7.64
CA ASN A 80 12.77 -27.51 -8.69
C ASN A 80 12.62 -26.75 -10.00
N PHE A 81 13.52 -25.81 -10.28
CA PHE A 81 13.49 -24.99 -11.50
C PHE A 81 14.28 -25.58 -12.67
N ASN A 82 15.03 -26.67 -12.46
CA ASN A 82 15.80 -27.35 -13.50
C ASN A 82 14.92 -28.30 -14.31
N SER A 83 15.06 -28.34 -15.63
CA SER A 83 14.38 -29.32 -16.50
C SER A 83 15.35 -29.85 -17.57
N ASP A 84 15.23 -31.13 -17.89
CA ASP A 84 16.12 -31.81 -18.84
C ASP A 84 15.72 -31.54 -20.30
N LYS A 85 14.44 -31.27 -20.56
CA LYS A 85 13.93 -30.94 -21.91
C LYS A 85 13.33 -29.54 -21.97
N PHE A 86 13.50 -28.89 -23.11
CA PHE A 86 12.88 -27.59 -23.40
C PHE A 86 11.35 -27.70 -23.43
N GLY A 87 10.65 -26.75 -22.78
CA GLY A 87 9.18 -26.70 -22.75
C GLY A 87 8.50 -27.48 -21.61
N GLU A 88 9.24 -28.12 -20.71
CA GLU A 88 8.67 -28.79 -19.52
C GLU A 88 8.37 -27.80 -18.38
N LYS A 89 9.20 -26.76 -18.27
CA LYS A 89 9.02 -25.66 -17.32
C LYS A 89 9.12 -24.35 -18.10
N TRP A 90 7.99 -23.67 -18.23
CA TRP A 90 7.94 -22.36 -18.89
C TRP A 90 8.26 -21.27 -17.88
N LEU A 91 9.48 -20.73 -17.99
CA LEU A 91 9.88 -19.45 -17.42
C LEU A 91 10.22 -18.58 -18.61
N THR A 92 9.37 -17.62 -18.95
CA THR A 92 9.59 -16.73 -20.10
C THR A 92 10.74 -15.78 -19.79
N ASP A 93 11.86 -15.84 -20.54
CA ASP A 93 12.99 -14.89 -20.62
C ASP A 93 13.38 -14.12 -19.34
N MET A 94 13.19 -14.73 -18.18
CA MET A 94 13.40 -14.13 -16.86
C MET A 94 14.51 -14.89 -16.17
N THR A 95 15.63 -14.20 -15.93
CA THR A 95 16.68 -14.73 -15.06
C THR A 95 16.21 -14.59 -13.62
N GLN A 96 16.09 -15.72 -12.91
CA GLN A 96 15.78 -15.70 -11.49
C GLN A 96 16.95 -15.06 -10.73
N SER A 97 16.70 -13.94 -10.07
CA SER A 97 17.64 -13.31 -9.15
C SER A 97 17.14 -13.50 -7.72
N MET A 98 17.83 -14.36 -6.95
CA MET A 98 17.57 -14.54 -5.52
C MET A 98 18.74 -14.01 -4.71
N SER A 99 18.44 -13.15 -3.74
CA SER A 99 19.37 -12.86 -2.66
C SER A 99 19.82 -14.13 -1.94
N ARG A 100 21.01 -14.08 -1.31
CA ARG A 100 21.51 -15.16 -0.44
C ARG A 100 20.46 -15.52 0.62
N VAL A 101 20.43 -16.79 1.02
CA VAL A 101 19.63 -17.24 2.17
C VAL A 101 19.92 -16.32 3.37
N SER A 102 18.87 -15.93 4.10
CA SER A 102 18.91 -14.94 5.19
C SER A 102 19.09 -13.47 4.79
N ARG A 103 19.02 -13.12 3.50
CA ARG A 103 18.89 -11.73 3.04
C ARG A 103 17.48 -11.45 2.52
N CYS A 104 16.74 -10.62 3.26
CA CYS A 104 15.36 -10.26 2.93
C CYS A 104 15.23 -8.94 2.14
N ILE A 105 16.32 -8.42 1.58
CA ILE A 105 16.35 -7.10 0.91
C ILE A 105 15.32 -7.04 -0.21
N ASP A 106 15.28 -8.08 -1.05
CA ASP A 106 14.35 -8.17 -2.19
C ASP A 106 12.90 -8.37 -1.72
N ASN A 107 12.70 -8.96 -0.55
CA ASN A 107 11.37 -9.23 0.01
C ASN A 107 10.79 -8.04 0.79
N GLY A 108 11.64 -7.19 1.38
CA GLY A 108 11.23 -6.06 2.22
C GLY A 108 10.22 -5.12 1.55
N PRO A 109 10.42 -4.71 0.27
CA PRO A 109 9.43 -3.92 -0.47
C PRO A 109 8.07 -4.62 -0.60
N MET A 110 8.07 -5.93 -0.85
CA MET A 110 6.84 -6.72 -0.97
C MET A 110 6.14 -6.87 0.37
N GLU A 111 6.88 -7.15 1.45
CA GLU A 111 6.33 -7.19 2.81
C GLU A 111 5.68 -5.87 3.21
N ALA A 112 6.32 -4.75 2.87
CA ALA A 112 5.78 -3.42 3.14
C ALA A 112 4.46 -3.18 2.36
N PHE A 113 4.43 -3.54 1.07
CA PHE A 113 3.21 -3.46 0.26
C PHE A 113 2.07 -4.29 0.85
N TRP A 114 2.31 -5.58 1.12
CA TRP A 114 1.30 -6.46 1.69
C TRP A 114 0.85 -6.04 3.09
N GLY A 115 1.75 -5.47 3.89
CA GLY A 115 1.42 -4.88 5.18
C GLY A 115 0.42 -3.74 5.05
N MET A 116 0.67 -2.81 4.12
CA MET A 116 -0.23 -1.69 3.83
C MET A 116 -1.59 -2.20 3.33
N LEU A 117 -1.62 -3.00 2.27
CA LEU A 117 -2.85 -3.56 1.70
C LEU A 117 -3.70 -4.26 2.75
N LYS A 118 -3.06 -5.08 3.59
CA LYS A 118 -3.80 -5.80 4.64
C LYS A 118 -4.39 -4.85 5.69
N SER A 119 -3.63 -3.85 6.12
CA SER A 119 -4.05 -2.89 7.15
C SER A 119 -5.08 -1.86 6.67
N GLU A 120 -4.98 -1.44 5.42
CA GLU A 120 -5.79 -0.35 4.86
C GLU A 120 -7.04 -0.85 4.16
N MET A 121 -7.07 -2.11 3.73
CA MET A 121 -8.19 -2.67 2.99
C MET A 121 -8.68 -3.99 3.61
N TYR A 122 -7.83 -5.01 3.69
CA TYR A 122 -8.30 -6.38 3.94
C TYR A 122 -8.89 -6.56 5.35
N TYR A 123 -8.26 -5.98 6.37
CA TYR A 123 -8.72 -6.13 7.75
C TYR A 123 -9.92 -5.23 8.11
N LEU A 124 -10.27 -4.27 7.26
CA LEU A 124 -11.32 -3.30 7.57
C LEU A 124 -12.74 -3.80 7.24
N ARG A 125 -12.86 -4.85 6.43
CA ARG A 125 -14.15 -5.41 6.00
C ARG A 125 -14.15 -6.93 6.00
N LYS A 126 -15.34 -7.51 5.90
CA LYS A 126 -15.54 -8.94 5.64
C LYS A 126 -15.90 -9.12 4.17
N PHE A 127 -15.43 -10.21 3.58
CA PHE A 127 -15.69 -10.57 2.20
C PHE A 127 -16.48 -11.87 2.19
N ASN A 128 -17.53 -11.92 1.37
CA ASN A 128 -18.40 -13.08 1.29
C ASN A 128 -18.16 -13.90 0.01
N SER A 129 -17.38 -13.38 -0.94
CA SER A 129 -17.04 -14.10 -2.18
C SER A 129 -15.61 -13.81 -2.65
N TYR A 130 -15.08 -14.72 -3.47
CA TYR A 130 -13.78 -14.54 -4.11
C TYR A 130 -13.78 -13.36 -5.09
N SER A 131 -14.82 -13.22 -5.92
CA SER A 131 -14.93 -12.14 -6.91
C SER A 131 -14.95 -10.75 -6.26
N GLU A 132 -15.64 -10.60 -5.13
CA GLU A 132 -15.62 -9.36 -4.34
C GLU A 132 -14.21 -9.05 -3.83
N LEU A 133 -13.52 -10.05 -3.28
CA LEU A 133 -12.16 -9.88 -2.76
C LEU A 133 -11.18 -9.50 -3.89
N GLU A 134 -11.27 -10.17 -5.04
CA GLU A 134 -10.45 -9.91 -6.22
C GLU A 134 -10.65 -8.49 -6.77
N SER A 135 -11.90 -8.07 -6.92
CA SER A 135 -12.25 -6.72 -7.36
C SER A 135 -11.65 -5.66 -6.43
N VAL A 136 -11.82 -5.85 -5.12
CA VAL A 136 -11.31 -4.91 -4.12
C VAL A 136 -9.77 -4.88 -4.05
N ILE A 137 -9.11 -6.03 -4.23
CA ILE A 137 -7.64 -6.09 -4.33
C ILE A 137 -7.16 -5.31 -5.55
N THR A 138 -7.84 -5.47 -6.69
CA THR A 138 -7.54 -4.79 -7.94
C THR A 138 -7.68 -3.27 -7.77
N ASP A 139 -8.77 -2.81 -7.18
CA ASP A 139 -8.99 -1.39 -6.87
C ASP A 139 -7.91 -0.83 -5.95
N TYR A 140 -7.50 -1.59 -4.92
CA TYR A 140 -6.45 -1.14 -4.01
C TYR A 140 -5.09 -1.05 -4.71
N ILE A 141 -4.76 -1.98 -5.62
CA ILE A 141 -3.54 -1.92 -6.43
C ILE A 141 -3.56 -0.68 -7.32
N ASN A 142 -4.69 -0.40 -7.97
CA ASN A 142 -4.87 0.80 -8.78
C ASN A 142 -4.68 2.08 -7.96
N TYR A 143 -5.31 2.15 -6.78
CA TYR A 143 -5.11 3.25 -5.83
C TYR A 143 -3.63 3.37 -5.40
N TYR A 144 -2.99 2.26 -5.02
CA TYR A 144 -1.61 2.26 -4.57
C TYR A 144 -0.65 2.82 -5.63
N ASN A 145 -0.86 2.45 -6.90
CA ASN A 145 0.02 2.84 -8.00
C ASN A 145 -0.26 4.24 -8.54
N ASN A 146 -1.52 4.68 -8.56
CA ASN A 146 -1.95 5.90 -9.25
C ASN A 146 -2.31 7.07 -8.34
N GLN A 147 -2.62 6.82 -7.06
CA GLN A 147 -3.18 7.85 -6.17
C GLN A 147 -2.48 7.92 -4.81
N ARG A 148 -1.76 6.87 -4.40
CA ARG A 148 -1.08 6.84 -3.10
C ARG A 148 0.27 7.51 -3.15
N TYR A 149 0.35 8.72 -2.62
CA TYR A 149 1.61 9.43 -2.44
C TYR A 149 2.52 8.79 -1.39
N GLN A 150 3.83 8.78 -1.65
CA GLN A 150 4.82 8.22 -0.75
C GLN A 150 5.95 9.19 -0.49
N LYS A 151 6.21 9.50 0.80
CA LYS A 151 7.30 10.40 1.19
C LYS A 151 8.66 10.00 0.60
N ARG A 152 8.95 8.69 0.56
CA ARG A 152 10.21 8.15 0.00
C ARG A 152 10.35 8.37 -1.51
N LEU A 153 9.24 8.55 -2.22
CA LEU A 153 9.20 8.74 -3.68
C LEU A 153 9.04 10.23 -4.01
N LYS A 154 9.67 11.12 -3.24
CA LYS A 154 9.51 12.59 -3.41
C LYS A 154 8.03 13.03 -3.38
N CYS A 155 7.24 12.40 -2.49
CA CYS A 155 5.80 12.60 -2.38
C CYS A 155 4.99 12.23 -3.64
N MET A 156 5.57 11.52 -4.61
CA MET A 156 4.90 11.01 -5.80
C MET A 156 4.21 9.67 -5.53
N THR A 157 3.29 9.30 -6.42
CA THR A 157 2.79 7.94 -6.55
C THR A 157 3.84 7.05 -7.19
N PRO A 158 3.74 5.71 -7.04
CA PRO A 158 4.66 4.78 -7.69
C PRO A 158 4.78 4.98 -9.20
N LEU A 159 3.67 5.23 -9.90
CA LEU A 159 3.69 5.43 -11.35
C LEU A 159 4.29 6.78 -11.74
N GLU A 160 3.94 7.86 -11.06
CA GLU A 160 4.58 9.16 -11.28
C GLU A 160 6.09 9.09 -11.07
N TYR A 161 6.53 8.39 -10.02
CA TYR A 161 7.96 8.22 -9.75
C TYR A 161 8.65 7.37 -10.82
N ARG A 162 7.97 6.37 -11.39
CA ARG A 162 8.48 5.60 -12.53
C ARG A 162 8.69 6.48 -13.76
N GLU A 163 7.72 7.32 -14.09
CA GLU A 163 7.85 8.26 -15.22
C GLU A 163 8.95 9.30 -14.97
N TYR A 164 9.08 9.79 -13.73
CA TYR A 164 10.19 10.65 -13.32
C TYR A 164 11.56 9.98 -13.50
N LEU A 165 11.69 8.69 -13.16
CA LEU A 165 12.96 7.98 -13.37
C LEU A 165 13.29 7.81 -14.85
N LYS A 166 12.29 7.59 -15.71
CA LYS A 166 12.49 7.51 -17.17
C LYS A 166 12.90 8.83 -17.80
N SER A 167 12.46 9.96 -17.25
CA SER A 167 12.82 11.28 -17.78
C SER A 167 14.19 11.77 -17.32
N VAL A 168 14.74 11.18 -16.25
CA VAL A 168 16.05 11.51 -15.68
C VAL A 168 17.14 10.52 -16.11
N ALA A 169 16.75 9.32 -16.54
CA ALA A 169 17.64 8.31 -17.12
C ALA A 169 17.93 8.60 -18.60
#